data_AF-A0A7J2S953-F1
#
_entry.id   AF-A0A7J2S953-F1
#
_cell.length_a   1.000
_cell.length_b   1.000
_cell.length_c   1.000
_cell.angle_alpha   90.00
_cell.angle_beta   90.00
_cell.angle_gamma   90.00
#
_symmetry.space_group_name_H-M   'P 1'
#
loop_
_entity.id
_entity.type
_entity.pdbx_description
1 polymer ?
#
loop_
_entity_poly.entity_id
_entity_poly.type
_entity_poly.pdbx_seq_one_letter_code
_entity_poly.pdbx_strand_id
1 'polypeptide(L)'
;MERAEKFALICAILLLSAGFASSLYLKKVKEKTEKFLEEGYIEVNGVNLSIDEIFEECLEKEISTFKGNYTGIPLSCIMNMSGIENPDEHEYTIIGADGYSQTFSWGDIEKGILTRERKTIFPHLPGMKWVKDVIKIEVN
;
A
#
# COMPACT_ATOMS: atom_id res chain seq x y z
N MET A 1 12.87 50.22 9.19
CA MET A 1 12.93 48.81 8.79
C MET A 1 13.63 48.74 7.44
N GLU A 2 14.88 48.29 7.46
CA GLU A 2 15.73 48.21 6.27
C GLU A 2 15.12 47.25 5.23
N ARG A 3 15.43 47.47 3.95
CA ARG A 3 14.87 46.67 2.84
C ARG A 3 15.15 45.17 3.02
N ALA A 4 16.26 44.82 3.67
CA ALA A 4 16.65 43.45 4.02
C ALA A 4 15.75 42.81 5.10
N GLU A 5 15.35 43.55 6.13
CA GLU A 5 14.47 43.03 7.20
C GLU A 5 13.08 42.68 6.65
N LYS A 6 12.54 43.51 5.74
CA LYS A 6 11.26 43.23 5.07
C LYS A 6 11.35 41.97 4.20
N PHE A 7 12.47 41.76 3.51
CA PHE A 7 12.72 40.56 2.73
C PHE A 7 12.81 39.31 3.62
N ALA A 8 13.55 39.39 4.71
CA ALA A 8 13.65 38.29 5.68
C ALA A 8 12.28 37.91 6.26
N LEU A 9 11.44 38.91 6.56
CA LEU A 9 10.10 38.69 7.11
C LEU A 9 9.16 38.00 6.10
N ILE A 10 9.22 38.39 4.82
CA ILE A 10 8.45 37.74 3.74
C ILE A 10 8.90 36.29 3.54
N CYS A 11 10.22 36.03 3.51
CA CYS A 11 10.75 34.68 3.40
C CYS A 11 10.32 33.80 4.58
N ALA A 12 10.33 34.33 5.81
CA ALA A 12 9.88 33.60 7.00
C ALA A 12 8.38 33.21 6.89
N ILE A 13 7.53 34.13 6.43
CA ILE A 13 6.10 33.84 6.22
C ILE A 13 5.90 32.76 5.16
N LEU A 14 6.63 32.82 4.04
CA LEU A 14 6.55 31.81 2.98
C LEU A 14 6.99 30.43 3.48
N LEU A 15 8.10 30.35 4.22
CA LEU A 15 8.59 29.09 4.79
C LEU A 15 7.60 28.50 5.79
N LEU A 16 7.00 29.32 6.66
CA LEU A 16 5.98 28.88 7.60
C LEU A 16 4.71 28.40 6.88
N SER A 17 4.29 29.09 5.82
CA SER A 17 3.11 28.72 5.04
C SER A 17 3.29 27.38 4.31
N ALA A 18 4.48 27.14 3.75
CA ALA A 18 4.82 25.87 3.10
C ALA A 18 4.83 24.71 4.11
N GLY A 19 5.40 24.94 5.31
CA GLY A 19 5.38 23.95 6.39
C GLY A 19 3.96 23.60 6.85
N PHE A 20 3.08 24.60 6.97
CA PHE A 20 1.69 24.41 7.36
C PHE A 20 0.87 23.67 6.28
N ALA A 21 1.05 24.02 5.01
CA ALA A 21 0.40 23.31 3.90
C ALA A 21 0.82 21.84 3.85
N SER A 22 2.11 21.55 4.06
CA SER A 22 2.65 20.18 4.11
C SER A 22 2.07 19.37 5.27
N SER A 23 1.97 19.96 6.47
CA SER A 23 1.40 19.27 7.64
C SER A 23 -0.09 18.96 7.47
N LEU A 24 -0.87 19.88 6.88
CA LEU A 24 -2.27 19.64 6.55
C LEU A 24 -2.42 18.52 5.51
N TYR A 25 -1.56 18.48 4.51
CA TYR A 25 -1.54 17.41 3.52
C TYR A 25 -1.27 16.05 4.16
N LEU A 26 -0.24 15.94 5.01
CA LEU A 26 0.08 14.72 5.75
C LEU A 26 -1.07 14.26 6.65
N LYS A 27 -1.73 15.20 7.33
CA LYS A 27 -2.90 14.88 8.16
C LYS A 27 -4.05 14.31 7.34
N LYS A 28 -4.36 14.91 6.18
CA LYS A 28 -5.41 14.42 5.27
C LYS A 28 -5.09 13.04 4.71
N VAL A 29 -3.83 12.78 4.35
CA VAL A 29 -3.39 11.44 3.89
C VAL A 29 -3.53 10.43 5.02
N LYS A 30 -3.08 10.77 6.24
CA LYS A 30 -3.19 9.90 7.40
C LYS A 30 -4.65 9.57 7.74
N GLU A 31 -5.53 10.57 7.77
CA GLU A 31 -6.98 10.36 7.99
C GLU A 31 -7.59 9.49 6.90
N LYS A 32 -7.22 9.69 5.63
CA LYS A 32 -7.68 8.83 4.52
C LYS A 32 -7.21 7.38 4.72
N THR A 33 -5.95 7.17 5.09
CA THR A 33 -5.36 5.85 5.31
C THR A 33 -5.99 5.15 6.51
N GLU A 34 -6.14 5.83 7.65
CA GLU A 34 -6.80 5.29 8.84
C GLU A 34 -8.24 4.88 8.53
N LYS A 35 -8.98 5.75 7.83
CA LYS A 35 -10.32 5.44 7.37
C LYS A 35 -10.37 4.23 6.43
N PHE A 36 -9.41 4.09 5.53
CA PHE A 36 -9.35 2.95 4.60
C PHE A 36 -9.03 1.62 5.29
N LEU A 37 -8.22 1.67 6.36
CA LEU A 37 -7.98 0.54 7.24
C LEU A 37 -9.23 0.17 8.04
N GLU A 38 -9.93 1.15 8.61
CA GLU A 38 -11.19 0.97 9.35
C GLU A 38 -12.33 0.47 8.48
N GLU A 39 -12.46 0.99 7.26
CA GLU A 39 -13.53 0.64 6.32
C GLU A 39 -13.30 -0.72 5.65
N GLY A 40 -12.13 -1.33 5.81
CA GLY A 40 -11.92 -2.69 5.32
C GLY A 40 -11.48 -2.81 3.84
N TYR A 41 -11.00 -1.75 3.18
CA TYR A 41 -10.70 -1.79 1.73
C TYR A 41 -9.19 -1.85 1.40
N ILE A 42 -8.85 -2.38 0.22
CA ILE A 42 -7.55 -2.23 -0.47
C ILE A 42 -7.78 -1.63 -1.86
N GLU A 43 -6.96 -0.66 -2.28
CA GLU A 43 -6.98 -0.10 -3.64
C GLU A 43 -6.06 -0.93 -4.55
N VAL A 44 -6.60 -1.57 -5.58
CA VAL A 44 -5.83 -2.37 -6.55
C VAL A 44 -6.08 -1.80 -7.93
N ASN A 45 -5.02 -1.30 -8.58
CA ASN A 45 -5.12 -0.67 -9.90
C ASN A 45 -6.21 0.44 -10.00
N GLY A 46 -6.39 1.21 -8.93
CA GLY A 46 -7.42 2.25 -8.85
C GLY A 46 -8.84 1.75 -8.54
N VAL A 47 -9.04 0.45 -8.38
CA VAL A 47 -10.30 -0.18 -7.94
C VAL A 47 -10.23 -0.44 -6.43
N ASN A 48 -11.24 0.00 -5.68
CA ASN A 48 -11.34 -0.32 -4.25
C ASN A 48 -12.04 -1.66 -4.07
N LEU A 49 -11.34 -2.62 -3.46
CA LEU A 49 -11.85 -3.95 -3.16
C LEU A 49 -12.00 -4.11 -1.64
N SER A 50 -13.13 -4.64 -1.18
CA SER A 50 -13.32 -4.97 0.24
C SER A 50 -12.49 -6.20 0.61
N ILE A 51 -11.81 -6.14 1.75
CA ILE A 51 -11.09 -7.29 2.32
C ILE A 51 -12.06 -8.44 2.58
N ASP A 52 -13.24 -8.18 3.13
CA ASP A 52 -14.18 -9.25 3.41
C ASP A 52 -14.68 -9.89 2.12
N GLU A 53 -14.96 -9.11 1.08
CA GLU A 53 -15.35 -9.61 -0.26
C GLU A 53 -14.23 -10.46 -0.88
N ILE A 54 -12.98 -9.99 -0.81
CA ILE A 54 -11.81 -10.76 -1.28
C ILE A 54 -11.73 -12.12 -0.56
N PHE A 55 -11.95 -12.15 0.75
CA PHE A 55 -11.88 -13.37 1.56
C PHE A 55 -13.12 -14.27 1.41
N GLU A 56 -14.25 -13.75 0.93
CA GLU A 56 -15.45 -14.52 0.60
C GLU A 56 -15.36 -15.15 -0.80
N GLU A 57 -14.80 -14.42 -1.78
CA GLU A 57 -14.72 -14.87 -3.17
C GLU A 57 -13.50 -15.74 -3.47
N CYS A 58 -12.36 -15.43 -2.84
CA CYS A 58 -11.12 -16.17 -3.07
C CYS A 58 -10.95 -17.30 -2.04
N LEU A 59 -10.37 -18.42 -2.49
CA LEU A 59 -10.02 -19.52 -1.60
C LEU A 59 -8.74 -19.21 -0.83
N GLU A 60 -8.83 -19.30 0.50
CA GLU A 60 -7.67 -19.21 1.38
C GLU A 60 -6.64 -20.31 1.08
N LYS A 61 -5.37 -19.94 1.22
CA LYS A 61 -4.21 -20.80 1.05
C LYS A 61 -3.29 -20.67 2.26
N GLU A 62 -2.88 -21.80 2.81
CA GLU A 62 -1.82 -21.85 3.80
C GLU A 62 -0.44 -21.96 3.12
N ILE A 63 0.52 -21.17 3.59
CA ILE A 63 1.91 -21.19 3.14
C ILE A 63 2.82 -21.33 4.36
N SER A 64 3.68 -22.35 4.33
CA SER A 64 4.77 -22.53 5.29
C SER A 64 6.00 -21.73 4.88
N THR A 65 6.58 -21.01 5.83
CA THR A 65 7.83 -20.27 5.65
C THR A 65 8.81 -20.63 6.77
N PHE A 66 10.06 -20.20 6.64
CA PHE A 66 11.05 -20.31 7.73
C PHE A 66 10.67 -19.53 9.00
N LYS A 67 9.72 -18.59 8.92
CA LYS A 67 9.20 -17.79 10.04
C LYS A 67 7.88 -18.31 10.62
N GLY A 68 7.40 -19.47 10.15
CA GLY A 68 6.11 -20.05 10.53
C GLY A 68 5.13 -20.17 9.37
N ASN A 69 3.95 -20.68 9.69
CA ASN A 69 2.84 -20.84 8.74
C ASN A 69 1.95 -19.60 8.74
N TYR A 70 1.46 -19.25 7.57
CA TYR A 70 0.56 -18.14 7.34
C TYR A 70 -0.60 -18.57 6.45
N THR A 71 -1.79 -18.06 6.75
CA THR A 71 -2.99 -18.30 5.94
C THR A 71 -3.46 -16.98 5.36
N GLY A 72 -3.87 -16.99 4.09
CA GLY A 72 -4.36 -15.80 3.42
C GLY A 72 -4.81 -16.08 2.00
N ILE A 73 -5.25 -15.03 1.32
CA ILE A 73 -5.75 -15.10 -0.05
C ILE A 73 -4.57 -14.98 -1.05
N PRO A 74 -4.50 -15.83 -2.09
CA PRO A 74 -3.53 -15.67 -3.16
C PRO A 74 -3.61 -14.28 -3.80
N LEU A 75 -2.47 -13.58 -3.92
CA LEU A 75 -2.46 -12.24 -4.52
C LEU A 75 -2.92 -12.26 -5.98
N SER A 76 -2.67 -13.36 -6.71
CA SER A 76 -3.17 -13.54 -8.08
C SER A 76 -4.70 -13.50 -8.17
N CYS A 77 -5.43 -14.00 -7.16
CA CYS A 77 -6.89 -13.90 -7.13
C CYS A 77 -7.34 -12.44 -7.04
N ILE A 78 -6.67 -11.65 -6.19
CA ILE A 78 -6.95 -10.21 -6.02
C ILE A 78 -6.68 -9.46 -7.33
N MET A 79 -5.58 -9.77 -8.03
CA MET A 79 -5.27 -9.14 -9.32
C MET A 79 -6.34 -9.46 -10.36
N ASN A 80 -6.84 -10.71 -10.39
CA ASN A 80 -7.93 -11.10 -11.29
C ASN A 80 -9.24 -10.36 -10.97
N MET A 81 -9.58 -10.20 -9.68
CA MET A 81 -10.77 -9.43 -9.26
C MET A 81 -10.69 -7.96 -9.70
N SER A 82 -9.48 -7.39 -9.74
CA SER A 82 -9.27 -6.01 -10.17
C SER A 82 -9.35 -5.79 -11.69
N GLY A 83 -9.54 -6.86 -12.48
CA GLY A 83 -9.72 -6.77 -13.94
C GLY A 83 -8.46 -6.42 -14.72
N ILE A 84 -7.28 -6.77 -14.22
CA ILE A 84 -6.00 -6.54 -14.91
C ILE A 84 -5.88 -7.49 -16.11
N GLU A 85 -5.66 -6.93 -17.30
CA GLU A 85 -5.35 -7.70 -18.51
C GLU A 85 -3.84 -7.95 -18.60
N ASN A 86 -3.43 -9.09 -19.18
CA ASN A 86 -2.02 -9.50 -19.37
C ASN A 86 -1.14 -9.32 -18.11
N PRO A 87 -1.50 -9.97 -16.99
CA PRO A 87 -0.87 -9.70 -15.70
C PRO A 87 0.64 -10.01 -15.66
N ASP A 88 1.15 -10.82 -16.57
CA ASP A 88 2.56 -11.18 -16.72
C ASP A 88 3.42 -10.11 -17.42
N GLU A 89 2.80 -9.13 -18.09
CA GLU A 89 3.49 -8.01 -18.73
C GLU A 89 3.73 -6.83 -17.77
N HIS A 90 3.30 -6.95 -16.51
CA HIS A 90 3.29 -5.87 -15.54
C HIS A 90 4.18 -6.12 -14.31
N GLU A 91 4.60 -5.01 -13.69
CA GLU A 91 5.21 -5.02 -12.36
C GLU A 91 4.26 -4.45 -11.31
N TYR A 92 4.26 -5.06 -10.12
CA TYR A 92 3.29 -4.80 -9.07
C TYR A 92 3.95 -4.15 -7.88
N THR A 93 3.58 -2.91 -7.58
CA THR A 93 4.07 -2.19 -6.40
C THR A 93 3.06 -2.25 -5.28
N ILE A 94 3.39 -2.98 -4.21
CA ILE A 94 2.54 -3.13 -3.02
C ILE A 94 2.97 -2.10 -1.99
N ILE A 95 2.00 -1.35 -1.44
CA ILE A 95 2.23 -0.20 -0.57
C ILE A 95 1.46 -0.41 0.75
N GLY A 96 2.18 -0.32 1.86
CA GLY A 96 1.66 -0.33 3.22
C GLY A 96 1.19 1.04 3.69
N ALA A 97 0.38 1.06 4.74
CA ALA A 97 -0.14 2.28 5.36
C ALA A 97 0.96 3.23 5.88
N ASP A 98 2.13 2.69 6.23
CA ASP A 98 3.32 3.42 6.66
C ASP A 98 4.11 4.05 5.50
N GLY A 99 3.69 3.82 4.25
CA GLY A 99 4.37 4.25 3.04
C GLY A 99 5.52 3.33 2.62
N TYR A 100 5.76 2.23 3.33
CA TYR A 100 6.71 1.21 2.88
C TYR A 100 6.16 0.53 1.62
N SER A 101 6.99 0.44 0.57
CA SER A 101 6.61 -0.20 -0.67
C SER A 101 7.65 -1.19 -1.16
N GLN A 102 7.19 -2.19 -1.91
CA GLN A 102 8.03 -3.14 -2.63
C GLN A 102 7.39 -3.46 -3.98
N THR A 103 8.25 -3.65 -4.99
CA THR A 103 7.83 -4.01 -6.35
C THR A 103 8.15 -5.47 -6.63
N PHE A 104 7.22 -6.16 -7.29
CA PHE A 104 7.23 -7.59 -7.53
C PHE A 104 6.89 -7.90 -8.99
N SER A 105 7.49 -8.96 -9.52
CA SER A 105 7.09 -9.54 -10.80
C SER A 105 5.79 -10.34 -10.64
N TRP A 106 5.08 -10.61 -11.74
CA TRP A 106 3.94 -11.52 -11.72
C TRP A 106 4.27 -12.89 -11.10
N GLY A 107 5.43 -13.47 -11.45
CA GLY A 107 5.86 -14.76 -10.90
C GLY A 107 6.16 -14.74 -9.38
N ASP A 108 6.35 -13.56 -8.79
CA ASP A 108 6.38 -13.37 -7.34
C ASP A 108 4.96 -13.26 -6.76
N ILE A 109 4.08 -12.50 -7.42
CA ILE A 109 2.66 -12.33 -7.06
C ILE A 109 1.93 -13.67 -6.99
N GLU A 110 2.13 -14.56 -7.96
CA GLU A 110 1.51 -15.90 -7.99
C GLU A 110 1.88 -16.77 -6.79
N LYS A 111 3.03 -16.50 -6.16
CA LYS A 111 3.53 -17.25 -5.00
C LYS A 111 3.18 -16.58 -3.67
N GLY A 112 2.69 -15.34 -3.71
CA GLY A 112 2.36 -14.55 -2.54
C GLY A 112 0.92 -14.73 -2.07
N ILE A 113 0.71 -14.48 -0.78
CA ILE A 113 -0.62 -14.36 -0.18
C ILE A 113 -0.76 -13.02 0.55
N LEU A 114 -2.00 -12.54 0.68
CA LEU A 114 -2.41 -11.48 1.58
C LEU A 114 -3.14 -12.10 2.78
N THR A 115 -2.63 -11.90 3.99
CA THR A 115 -3.31 -12.35 5.21
C THR A 115 -4.45 -11.41 5.60
N ARG A 116 -5.35 -11.87 6.50
CA ARG A 116 -6.49 -11.06 6.97
C ARG A 116 -6.05 -9.81 7.72
N GLU A 117 -4.87 -9.82 8.31
CA GLU A 117 -4.19 -8.66 8.90
C GLU A 117 -3.52 -7.75 7.85
N ARG A 118 -3.88 -7.89 6.56
CA ARG A 118 -3.38 -7.07 5.44
C ARG A 118 -1.86 -7.13 5.30
N LYS A 119 -1.27 -8.30 5.54
CA LYS A 119 0.17 -8.51 5.37
C LYS A 119 0.45 -9.41 4.19
N THR A 120 1.39 -9.01 3.33
CA THR A 120 1.87 -9.88 2.27
C THR A 120 2.88 -10.88 2.78
N ILE A 121 2.80 -12.12 2.32
CA ILE A 121 3.77 -13.17 2.62
C ILE A 121 4.23 -13.80 1.30
N PHE A 122 5.54 -13.78 1.09
CA PHE A 122 6.19 -14.39 -0.06
C PHE A 122 7.19 -15.43 0.44
N PRO A 123 6.91 -16.74 0.32
CA PRO A 123 7.74 -17.79 0.92
C PRO A 123 9.16 -17.86 0.35
N HIS A 124 9.33 -17.47 -0.91
CA HIS A 124 10.60 -17.48 -1.63
C HIS A 124 11.42 -16.20 -1.47
N LEU A 125 10.88 -15.17 -0.81
CA LEU A 125 11.55 -13.88 -0.63
C LEU A 125 11.91 -13.63 0.84
N PRO A 126 12.99 -12.87 1.11
CA PRO A 126 13.35 -12.50 2.46
C PRO A 126 12.24 -11.66 3.09
N GLY A 127 11.90 -11.95 4.35
CA GLY A 127 10.74 -11.33 5.00
C GLY A 127 10.83 -9.81 5.24
N MET A 128 11.92 -9.15 4.86
CA MET A 128 11.95 -7.69 4.76
C MET A 128 11.06 -7.19 3.61
N LYS A 129 10.90 -8.00 2.55
CA LYS A 129 10.03 -7.69 1.41
C LYS A 129 8.55 -7.91 1.71
N TRP A 130 8.19 -8.34 2.91
CA TRP A 130 6.80 -8.60 3.31
C TRP A 130 6.18 -7.29 3.81
N VAL A 131 5.38 -6.66 2.96
CA VAL A 131 4.67 -5.41 3.25
C VAL A 131 3.53 -5.67 4.23
N LYS A 132 3.43 -4.85 5.27
CA LYS A 132 2.37 -4.89 6.28
C LYS A 132 1.35 -3.78 6.02
N ASP A 133 0.17 -3.93 6.62
CA ASP A 133 -0.91 -2.94 6.58
C ASP A 133 -1.16 -2.45 5.15
N VAL A 134 -1.27 -3.39 4.21
CA VAL A 134 -1.42 -3.10 2.78
C VAL A 134 -2.68 -2.29 2.57
N ILE A 135 -2.52 -1.16 1.88
CA ILE A 135 -3.61 -0.27 1.48
C ILE A 135 -3.71 -0.12 -0.03
N LYS A 136 -2.61 -0.36 -0.77
CA LYS A 136 -2.60 -0.14 -2.22
C LYS A 136 -1.70 -1.13 -2.95
N ILE A 137 -2.13 -1.53 -4.13
CA ILE A 137 -1.35 -2.28 -5.12
C ILE A 137 -1.44 -1.54 -6.45
N GLU A 138 -0.30 -1.05 -6.92
CA GLU A 138 -0.15 -0.36 -8.21
C GLU A 138 0.36 -1.33 -9.27
N VAL A 139 -0.14 -1.19 -10.50
CA VAL A 139 0.25 -1.96 -11.68
C VAL A 139 1.01 -1.03 -12.61
N ASN A 140 2.21 -1.43 -13.02
CA ASN A 140 3.12 -0.63 -13.86
C ASN A 140 3.43 -1.33 -15.18
#